data_AF-A0A4Y2RC98-F1
#
_entry.id   AF-A0A4Y2RC98-F1
#
_cell.length_a   1.000
_cell.length_b   1.000
_cell.length_c   1.000
_cell.angle_alpha   90.00
_cell.angle_beta   90.00
_cell.angle_gamma   90.00
#
_symmetry.space_group_name_H-M   'P 1'
#
loop_
_entity.id
_entity.type
_entity.pdbx_description
1 polymer ?
#
loop_
_entity_poly.entity_id
_entity_poly.type
_entity_poly.pdbx_seq_one_letter_code
_entity_poly.pdbx_strand_id
1 'polypeptide(L)'
;MPPEDKFQYLIQELLLELELPSLIEKFPPKAQNHPKAIDLIKERFGREDLLVQVYVRELLKMVMKNVVSGRKCADVTTLYDQLESHL
;
A
#
# COMPACT_ATOMS: atom_id res chain seq x y z
N MET A 1 1.51 -10.70 19.65
CA MET A 1 1.44 -9.27 20.01
C MET A 1 -0.01 -8.93 20.33
N PRO A 2 -0.30 -8.35 21.49
CA PRO A 2 -1.61 -7.78 21.82
C PRO A 2 -2.09 -6.81 20.72
N PRO A 3 -3.42 -6.68 20.48
CA PRO A 3 -3.95 -5.76 19.47
C PRO A 3 -3.62 -4.30 19.74
N GLU A 4 -3.58 -3.89 21.02
CA GLU A 4 -3.09 -2.58 21.47
C GLU A 4 -1.65 -2.30 21.01
N ASP A 5 -0.75 -3.25 21.24
CA ASP A 5 0.66 -3.10 20.89
C ASP A 5 0.83 -2.96 19.37
N LYS A 6 0.06 -3.75 18.58
CA LYS A 6 0.05 -3.63 17.12
C LYS A 6 -0.44 -2.25 16.67
N PHE A 7 -1.46 -1.71 17.36
CA PHE A 7 -1.97 -0.38 17.05
C PHE A 7 -0.96 0.71 17.42
N GLN A 8 -0.28 0.59 18.56
CA GLN A 8 0.78 1.52 18.95
C GLN A 8 1.94 1.52 17.96
N TYR A 9 2.36 0.33 17.50
CA TYR A 9 3.40 0.19 16.49
C TYR A 9 3.01 0.90 15.19
N LEU A 10 1.78 0.67 14.71
CA LEU A 10 1.25 1.35 13.54
C LEU A 10 1.25 2.88 13.71
N ILE A 11 0.79 3.39 14.85
CA ILE A 11 0.79 4.84 15.14
C ILE A 11 2.22 5.39 15.09
N GLN A 12 3.19 4.65 15.61
CA GLN A 12 4.58 5.05 15.67
C GLN A 12 5.22 5.14 14.27
N GLU A 13 4.97 4.17 13.38
CA GLU A 13 5.42 4.23 11.99
C GLU A 13 4.75 5.37 11.22
N LEU A 14 3.44 5.54 11.38
CA LEU A 14 2.69 6.61 10.70
C LEU A 14 3.10 8.01 11.16
N LEU A 15 3.51 8.17 12.43
CA LEU A 15 4.09 9.42 12.97
C LEU A 15 5.46 9.74 12.38
N LEU A 16 6.24 8.71 12.02
CA LEU A 16 7.59 8.87 11.51
C LEU A 16 7.61 9.25 10.02
N GLU A 17 6.65 8.73 9.24
CA GLU A 17 6.71 8.77 7.78
C GLU A 17 5.69 9.70 7.12
N LEU A 18 4.63 10.11 7.80
CA LEU A 18 3.48 10.78 7.17
C LEU A 18 3.06 12.05 7.91
N GLU A 19 2.47 13.03 7.21
CA GLU A 19 1.74 14.18 7.81
C GLU A 19 0.36 13.77 8.40
N LEU A 20 0.28 12.54 8.88
CA LEU A 20 -0.85 11.91 9.55
C LEU A 20 -0.99 12.14 11.08
N PRO A 21 -0.03 12.73 11.83
CA PRO A 21 -0.12 12.87 13.30
C PRO A 21 -1.42 13.53 13.75
N SER A 22 -1.82 14.63 13.12
CA SER A 22 -3.04 15.38 13.47
C SER A 22 -4.34 14.57 13.31
N LEU A 23 -4.31 13.52 12.48
CA LEU A 23 -5.44 12.68 12.18
C LEU A 23 -5.54 11.49 13.14
N ILE A 24 -4.38 10.94 13.51
CA ILE A 24 -4.22 9.77 14.38
C ILE A 24 -4.27 10.16 15.86
N GLU A 25 -3.81 11.36 16.23
CA GLU A 25 -3.89 11.92 17.59
C GLU A 25 -5.32 11.93 18.16
N LYS A 26 -6.34 11.93 17.29
CA LYS A 26 -7.76 11.88 17.65
C LYS A 26 -8.19 10.52 18.20
N PHE A 27 -7.36 9.49 18.02
CA PHE A 27 -7.64 8.11 18.44
C PHE A 27 -6.66 7.69 19.53
N PRO A 28 -7.11 7.61 20.79
CA PRO A 28 -6.31 7.01 21.86
C PRO A 28 -5.86 5.59 21.47
N PRO A 29 -4.63 5.17 21.81
CA PRO A 29 -4.07 3.86 21.45
C PRO A 29 -4.72 2.73 22.26
N LYS A 30 -5.98 2.42 21.94
CA LYS A 30 -6.80 1.34 22.50
C LYS A 30 -7.23 0.42 21.36
N ALA A 31 -7.35 -0.89 21.55
CA ALA A 31 -7.70 -1.82 20.47
C ALA A 31 -9.04 -1.48 19.80
N GLN A 32 -10.00 -0.99 20.57
CA GLN A 32 -11.31 -0.57 20.06
C GLN A 32 -11.24 0.56 19.00
N ASN A 33 -10.15 1.33 18.99
CA ASN A 33 -9.96 2.46 18.07
C ASN A 33 -9.17 2.07 16.83
N HIS A 34 -8.47 0.93 16.84
CA HIS A 34 -7.70 0.42 15.71
C HIS A 34 -8.52 0.35 14.41
N PRO A 35 -9.70 -0.30 14.33
CA PRO A 35 -10.46 -0.37 13.09
C PRO A 35 -10.87 1.03 12.56
N LYS A 36 -11.28 1.94 13.46
CA LYS A 36 -11.68 3.30 13.07
C LYS A 36 -10.54 4.12 12.50
N ALA A 37 -9.34 3.99 13.07
CA ALA A 37 -8.16 4.67 12.56
C ALA A 37 -7.76 4.13 11.19
N ILE A 38 -7.81 2.80 10.99
CA ILE A 38 -7.56 2.17 9.68
C ILE A 38 -8.55 2.64 8.62
N ASP A 39 -9.85 2.65 8.93
CA ASP A 39 -10.89 3.07 7.99
C ASP A 39 -10.67 4.53 7.56
N LEU A 40 -10.32 5.39 8.50
CA LEU A 40 -10.11 6.81 8.25
C LEU A 40 -8.80 7.09 7.47
N ILE A 41 -7.75 6.30 7.71
CA ILE A 41 -6.54 6.32 6.88
C ILE A 41 -6.86 5.86 5.45
N LYS A 42 -7.62 4.77 5.31
CA LYS A 42 -8.07 4.26 4.00
C LYS A 42 -8.98 5.25 3.27
N GLU A 43 -9.88 5.94 3.95
CA GLU A 43 -10.74 6.96 3.35
C GLU A 43 -9.91 8.11 2.78
N ARG A 44 -8.90 8.57 3.52
CA ARG A 44 -8.07 9.70 3.09
C ARG A 44 -7.02 9.32 2.05
N PHE A 45 -6.42 8.14 2.17
CA PHE A 45 -5.23 7.75 1.40
C PHE A 45 -5.41 6.50 0.55
N GLY A 46 -6.38 5.64 0.86
CA GLY A 46 -6.53 4.31 0.27
C GLY A 46 -6.85 4.31 -1.22
N ARG A 47 -7.37 5.42 -1.78
CA ARG A 47 -7.58 5.71 -3.22
C ARG A 47 -7.76 4.45 -4.10
N GLU A 48 -8.66 3.56 -3.65
CA GLU A 48 -8.86 2.25 -4.28
C GLU A 48 -9.39 2.42 -5.73
N ASP A 49 -10.07 3.53 -5.99
CA ASP A 49 -10.51 4.00 -7.30
C ASP A 49 -9.36 4.19 -8.30
N LEU A 50 -8.19 4.62 -7.81
CA LEU A 50 -6.99 4.83 -8.62
C LEU A 50 -6.08 3.61 -8.64
N LEU A 51 -6.16 2.75 -7.63
CA LEU A 51 -5.24 1.62 -7.48
C LEU A 51 -5.30 0.69 -8.71
N VAL A 52 -6.50 0.39 -9.22
CA VAL A 52 -6.68 -0.38 -10.46
C VAL A 52 -5.99 0.29 -11.65
N GLN A 53 -6.07 1.62 -11.75
CA GLN A 53 -5.45 2.36 -12.86
C GLN A 53 -3.92 2.34 -12.77
N VAL A 54 -3.37 2.41 -11.55
CA VAL A 54 -1.93 2.28 -11.31
C VAL A 54 -1.48 0.88 -11.74
N TYR A 55 -2.20 -0.18 -11.35
CA TYR A 55 -1.87 -1.54 -11.78
C TYR A 55 -1.89 -1.71 -13.29
N VAL A 56 -2.94 -1.24 -13.96
CA VAL A 56 -3.04 -1.32 -15.42
C VAL A 56 -1.86 -0.58 -16.09
N ARG A 57 -1.47 0.58 -15.55
CA ARG A 57 -0.32 1.34 -16.07
C ARG A 57 1.00 0.58 -15.90
N GLU A 58 1.26 -0.01 -14.74
CA GLU A 58 2.49 -0.77 -14.50
C GLU A 58 2.55 -2.06 -15.34
N LEU A 59 1.41 -2.77 -15.48
CA LEU A 59 1.27 -3.90 -16.40
C LEU A 59 1.61 -3.49 -17.84
N LEU A 60 1.04 -2.38 -18.32
CA LEU A 60 1.31 -1.89 -19.68
C LEU A 60 2.78 -1.51 -19.87
N LYS A 61 3.39 -0.83 -18.90
CA LYS A 61 4.84 -0.51 -18.94
C LYS A 61 5.67 -1.79 -19.05
N MET A 62 5.32 -2.82 -18.30
CA MET A 62 6.04 -4.10 -18.30
C MET A 62 5.91 -4.81 -19.66
N VAL A 63 4.71 -4.85 -20.24
CA VAL A 63 4.49 -5.38 -21.59
C VAL A 63 5.30 -4.60 -22.63
N MET A 64 5.26 -3.27 -22.59
CA MET A 64 6.05 -2.43 -23.50
C MET A 64 7.55 -2.68 -23.37
N LYS A 65 8.07 -2.79 -22.15
CA LYS A 65 9.48 -3.14 -21.89
C LYS A 65 9.84 -4.49 -22.52
N ASN A 66 8.98 -5.50 -22.40
CA ASN A 66 9.20 -6.81 -23.00
C ASN A 66 9.23 -6.76 -24.54
N VAL A 67 8.29 -6.03 -25.15
CA VAL A 67 8.23 -5.85 -26.61
C VAL A 67 9.47 -5.12 -27.12
N VAL A 68 9.86 -4.01 -26.48
CA VAL A 68 11.01 -3.19 -26.89
C VAL A 68 12.33 -3.91 -26.70
N SER A 69 12.48 -4.71 -25.65
CA SER A 69 13.74 -5.44 -25.38
C SER A 69 13.93 -6.69 -26.23
N GLY A 70 12.98 -7.02 -27.13
CA GLY A 70 13.07 -8.17 -28.03
C GLY A 70 13.10 -9.52 -27.32
N ARG A 71 12.94 -9.54 -25.98
CA ARG A 71 12.87 -10.76 -25.17
C ARG A 71 11.53 -11.42 -25.47
N LYS A 72 11.59 -12.52 -26.21
CA LYS A 72 10.40 -13.26 -26.66
C LYS A 72 9.52 -13.83 -25.54
N CYS A 73 10.00 -13.88 -24.29
CA CYS A 73 9.19 -14.22 -23.14
C CYS A 73 10.06 -14.00 -21.90
N ALA A 74 9.85 -12.95 -21.11
CA ALA A 74 10.15 -13.11 -19.70
C ALA A 74 9.09 -14.08 -19.16
N ASP A 75 9.52 -15.10 -18.43
CA ASP A 75 8.60 -16.08 -17.84
C ASP A 75 7.52 -15.34 -17.02
N VAL A 76 6.28 -15.82 -17.08
CA VAL A 76 5.12 -15.18 -16.46
C VAL A 76 5.35 -15.02 -14.95
N THR A 77 6.05 -15.97 -14.34
CA THR A 77 6.47 -15.92 -12.93
C THR A 77 7.33 -14.69 -12.63
N THR A 78 8.33 -14.41 -13.47
CA THR A 78 9.22 -13.24 -13.29
C THR A 78 8.48 -11.92 -13.45
N LEU A 79 7.46 -11.90 -14.30
CA LEU A 79 6.61 -10.73 -14.50
C LEU A 79 5.68 -10.50 -13.30
N TYR A 80 5.16 -11.57 -12.72
CA TYR A 80 4.36 -11.51 -11.49
C TYR A 80 5.19 -11.00 -10.31
N ASP A 81 6.39 -11.54 -10.09
CA ASP A 81 7.28 -11.14 -9.00
C ASP A 81 7.66 -9.65 -9.09
N GLN A 82 7.87 -9.14 -10.32
CA GLN A 82 8.14 -7.71 -10.55
C GLN A 82 6.94 -6.83 -10.19
N LEU A 83 5.72 -7.26 -10.53
CA LEU A 83 4.50 -6.56 -10.15
C LEU A 83 4.29 -6.55 -8.64
N GLU A 84 4.52 -7.68 -7.98
CA GLU A 84 4.39 -7.80 -6.54
C GLU A 84 5.46 -6.98 -5.79
N SER A 85 6.64 -6.76 -6.37
CA SER A 85 7.67 -5.89 -5.77
C SER A 85 7.34 -4.39 -5.81
N HIS A 86 6.44 -3.98 -6.69
CA HIS A 86 5.96 -2.59 -6.81
C HIS A 86 4.70 -2.33 -5.98
N LEU A 87 4.30 -3.33 -5.19
CA LEU A 87 3.16 -3.38 -4.30
C LEU A 87 3.58 -3.30 -2.83
#